data_AF-A0A8S9E5D3-F1
#
_entry.id   AF-A0A8S9E5D3-F1
#
_cell.length_a   1.000
_cell.length_b   1.000
_cell.length_c   1.000
_cell.angle_alpha   90.00
_cell.angle_beta   90.00
_cell.angle_gamma   90.00
#
_symmetry.space_group_name_H-M   'P 1'
#
loop_
_entity.id
_entity.type
_entity.pdbx_description
1 polymer ?
#
loop_
_entity_poly.entity_id
_entity_poly.type
_entity_poly.pdbx_seq_one_letter_code
_entity_poly.pdbx_strand_id
1 'polypeptide(L)'
;MTNLEALITNIELCSKADGYSTVTFPTLKKLSVNDVLMGRELADVELDVSFPCFPDVTTIWSSVSKHVRQQLLQIKPQAVSVQGLGTFHIQKWLSFENDEVLTFRRPLFSLSRTVAQIRELRRAFVPVPDEIKKVPVSYKNIHLDVPYSEEVVQNCMQETLNFFYFILTNRQDIDLILKDVGTLAIRGTEVTMAFCEDFLLSLNKSTYVVEKLLTKKWVISDKEVALFPSRFGRVYQLPQFEIRAVPRRASLTDKEILTEFESALSSMGIRGNVSE
;
A
#
# COMPACT_ATOMS: atom_id res chain seq x y z
N MET A 1 15.85 -10.87 -8.89
CA MET A 1 14.93 -10.19 -7.94
C MET A 1 15.59 -10.15 -6.57
N THR A 2 15.36 -9.10 -5.79
CA THR A 2 16.06 -8.82 -4.52
C THR A 2 15.33 -9.49 -3.35
N ASN A 3 16.01 -10.34 -2.57
CA ASN A 3 15.48 -10.95 -1.33
C ASN A 3 15.13 -9.84 -0.31
N LEU A 4 14.04 -9.99 0.46
CA LEU A 4 13.64 -9.04 1.53
C LEU A 4 14.77 -8.80 2.53
N GLU A 5 15.51 -9.83 2.91
CA GLU A 5 16.67 -9.68 3.79
C GLU A 5 17.73 -8.78 3.14
N ALA A 6 17.98 -8.93 1.84
CA ALA A 6 18.88 -8.05 1.10
C ALA A 6 18.32 -6.63 0.98
N LEU A 7 17.00 -6.46 0.77
CA LEU A 7 16.35 -5.15 0.75
C LEU A 7 16.45 -4.44 2.10
N ILE A 8 16.10 -5.13 3.20
CA ILE A 8 16.22 -4.62 4.57
C ILE A 8 17.67 -4.26 4.87
N THR A 9 18.61 -5.15 4.55
CA THR A 9 20.04 -4.92 4.78
C THR A 9 20.53 -3.70 4.01
N ASN A 10 20.12 -3.54 2.75
CA ASN A 10 20.45 -2.35 1.97
C ASN A 10 19.87 -1.07 2.59
N ILE A 11 18.65 -1.13 3.13
CA ILE A 11 18.04 0.03 3.80
C ILE A 11 18.77 0.37 5.10
N GLU A 12 19.08 -0.63 5.91
CA GLU A 12 19.86 -0.47 7.14
C GLU A 12 21.26 0.10 6.85
N LEU A 13 21.88 -0.30 5.74
CA LEU A 13 23.17 0.23 5.29
C LEU A 13 23.03 1.69 4.81
N CYS A 14 22.02 2.00 4.00
CA CYS A 14 21.74 3.37 3.58
C CYS A 14 21.48 4.29 4.78
N SER A 15 20.72 3.84 5.79
CA SER A 15 20.44 4.65 6.97
C SER A 15 21.71 4.98 7.76
N LYS A 16 22.68 4.06 7.82
CA LYS A 16 23.99 4.28 8.46
C LYS A 16 24.86 5.25 7.67
N ALA A 17 24.82 5.21 6.34
CA ALA A 17 25.61 6.07 5.48
C ALA A 17 25.18 7.54 5.56
N ASP A 18 23.88 7.80 5.72
CA ASP A 18 23.30 9.15 5.76
C ASP A 18 23.36 9.81 7.16
N GLY A 19 24.02 9.20 8.15
CA GLY A 19 24.19 9.75 9.51
C GLY A 19 22.93 9.78 10.38
N TYR A 20 21.83 9.14 9.94
CA TYR A 20 20.64 8.93 10.75
C TYR A 20 20.80 7.71 11.67
N SER A 21 20.04 7.68 12.78
CA SER A 21 19.99 6.51 13.69
C SER A 21 19.78 5.21 12.92
N THR A 22 20.45 4.14 13.34
CA THR A 22 20.28 2.79 12.75
C THR A 22 18.80 2.40 12.79
N VAL A 23 18.13 2.35 11.65
CA VAL A 23 16.75 1.86 11.53
C VAL A 23 16.84 0.36 11.29
N THR A 24 16.63 -0.47 12.32
CA THR A 24 16.64 -1.93 12.19
C THR A 24 15.23 -2.47 11.97
N PHE A 25 15.12 -3.59 11.24
CA PHE A 25 13.85 -4.29 11.01
C PHE A 25 13.92 -5.72 11.57
N PRO A 26 14.08 -5.88 12.90
CA PRO A 26 14.31 -7.19 13.51
C PRO A 26 13.14 -8.16 13.34
N THR A 27 11.89 -7.68 13.37
CA THR A 27 10.73 -8.56 13.21
C THR A 27 10.59 -9.03 11.77
N LEU A 28 10.72 -8.15 10.78
CA LEU A 28 10.69 -8.55 9.37
C LEU A 28 11.85 -9.50 9.03
N LYS A 29 13.05 -9.29 9.59
CA LYS A 29 14.16 -10.24 9.44
C LYS A 29 13.84 -11.61 10.03
N LYS A 30 13.26 -11.67 11.24
CA LYS A 30 12.86 -12.95 11.85
C LYS A 30 11.79 -13.67 11.02
N LEU A 31 10.79 -12.93 10.53
CA LEU A 31 9.74 -13.47 9.65
C LEU A 31 10.27 -13.82 8.25
N SER A 32 11.44 -13.31 7.88
CA SER A 32 12.13 -13.64 6.63
C SER A 32 12.97 -14.92 6.70
N VAL A 33 13.35 -15.37 7.89
CA VAL A 33 14.30 -16.49 8.10
C VAL A 33 13.59 -17.79 8.50
N ASN A 34 12.30 -17.73 8.84
CA ASN A 34 11.53 -18.92 9.25
C ASN A 34 11.01 -19.75 8.06
N ASP A 35 11.92 -20.44 7.36
CA ASP A 35 11.64 -21.77 6.82
C ASP A 35 12.08 -22.79 7.86
N VAL A 36 11.27 -23.00 8.90
CA VAL A 36 11.56 -24.04 9.91
C VAL A 36 10.46 -25.10 9.87
N LEU A 37 10.85 -26.20 9.22
CA LEU A 37 10.31 -27.58 9.30
C LEU A 37 9.11 -27.93 8.43
N MET A 38 9.37 -28.22 7.16
CA MET A 38 8.88 -29.47 6.57
C MET A 38 10.05 -30.18 5.90
N GLY A 39 10.63 -31.14 6.62
CA GLY A 39 11.52 -32.12 6.01
C GLY A 39 10.76 -32.93 4.96
N ARG A 40 11.24 -32.91 3.72
CA ARG A 40 11.30 -34.07 2.84
C ARG A 40 12.27 -33.78 1.70
N GLU A 41 13.35 -34.55 1.77
CA GLU A 41 14.24 -35.02 0.72
C GLU A 41 13.89 -34.60 -0.72
N LEU A 42 14.85 -33.91 -1.33
CA LEU A 42 14.91 -33.58 -2.74
C LEU A 42 15.09 -34.85 -3.57
N ALA A 43 14.21 -35.07 -4.53
CA ALA A 43 14.56 -35.77 -5.77
C ALA A 43 13.75 -35.15 -6.92
N ASP A 44 14.49 -34.46 -7.79
CA ASP A 44 14.21 -34.21 -9.21
C ASP A 44 12.81 -33.73 -9.60
N VAL A 45 12.59 -32.41 -9.51
CA VAL A 45 11.67 -31.72 -10.41
C VAL A 45 12.29 -30.37 -10.80
N GLU A 46 12.56 -30.18 -12.09
CA GLU A 46 12.71 -28.84 -12.68
C GLU A 46 11.42 -28.06 -12.40
N LEU A 47 11.46 -27.21 -11.38
CA LEU A 47 10.37 -26.30 -11.06
C LEU A 47 10.79 -24.88 -11.44
N ASP A 48 10.01 -24.32 -12.35
CA ASP A 48 9.84 -22.88 -12.56
C ASP A 48 9.54 -22.23 -11.20
N VAL A 49 10.61 -21.78 -10.54
CA VAL A 49 10.56 -21.26 -9.17
C VAL A 49 10.08 -19.81 -9.19
N SER A 50 8.76 -19.65 -9.09
CA SER A 50 8.18 -18.46 -8.48
C SER A 50 8.75 -18.31 -7.07
N PHE A 51 9.52 -17.24 -6.87
CA PHE A 51 10.27 -16.92 -5.66
C PHE A 51 9.38 -16.91 -4.39
N PRO A 52 9.92 -17.22 -3.20
CA PRO A 52 9.15 -17.25 -1.96
C PRO A 52 8.68 -15.84 -1.57
N CYS A 53 7.38 -15.60 -1.68
CA CYS A 53 6.69 -14.51 -1.01
C CYS A 53 6.65 -14.84 0.49
N PHE A 54 6.87 -13.87 1.39
CA PHE A 54 6.89 -14.14 2.83
C PHE A 54 5.46 -14.41 3.34
N PRO A 55 5.08 -15.67 3.63
CA PRO A 55 3.70 -16.01 3.94
C PRO A 55 3.26 -15.40 5.27
N ASP A 56 4.20 -15.15 6.19
CA ASP A 56 3.92 -14.66 7.54
C ASP A 56 3.48 -13.19 7.55
N VAL A 57 4.26 -12.32 6.90
CA VAL A 57 3.93 -10.88 6.81
C VAL A 57 2.65 -10.68 6.01
N THR A 58 2.49 -11.42 4.91
CA THR A 58 1.26 -11.40 4.11
C THR A 58 0.06 -11.94 4.88
N THR A 59 0.24 -12.93 5.76
CA THR A 59 -0.80 -13.45 6.66
C THR A 59 -1.23 -12.42 7.70
N ILE A 60 -0.29 -11.73 8.34
CA ILE A 60 -0.60 -10.64 9.29
C ILE A 60 -1.38 -9.52 8.59
N TRP A 61 -0.90 -9.04 7.44
CA TRP A 61 -1.60 -8.00 6.68
C TRP A 61 -2.92 -8.46 6.06
N SER A 62 -3.07 -9.76 5.76
CA SER A 62 -4.36 -10.34 5.37
C SER A 62 -5.37 -10.27 6.51
N SER A 63 -4.94 -10.54 7.75
CA SER A 63 -5.78 -10.38 8.94
C SER A 63 -6.14 -8.91 9.20
N VAL A 64 -5.21 -7.97 9.02
CA VAL A 64 -5.49 -6.53 9.04
C VAL A 64 -6.56 -6.16 8.00
N SER A 65 -6.41 -6.64 6.77
CA SER A 65 -7.34 -6.35 5.67
C SER A 65 -8.73 -6.93 5.94
N LYS A 66 -8.80 -8.16 6.46
CA LYS A 66 -10.04 -8.79 6.96
C LYS A 66 -10.71 -7.94 8.03
N HIS A 67 -9.96 -7.44 9.01
CA HIS A 67 -10.50 -6.59 10.07
C HIS A 67 -11.07 -5.27 9.50
N VAL A 68 -10.33 -4.59 8.62
CA VAL A 68 -10.81 -3.37 7.93
C VAL A 68 -12.10 -3.66 7.16
N ARG A 69 -12.11 -4.73 6.36
CA ARG A 69 -13.27 -5.16 5.58
C ARG A 69 -14.49 -5.39 6.48
N GLN A 70 -14.33 -6.13 7.56
CA GLN A 70 -15.43 -6.45 8.49
C GLN A 70 -16.05 -5.19 9.11
N GLN A 71 -15.23 -4.23 9.56
CA GLN A 71 -15.72 -2.99 10.16
C GLN A 71 -16.47 -2.10 9.15
N LEU A 72 -16.00 -2.03 7.89
CA LEU A 72 -16.65 -1.23 6.85
C LEU A 72 -17.98 -1.84 6.35
N LEU A 73 -18.12 -3.16 6.43
CA LEU A 73 -19.34 -3.88 6.00
C LEU A 73 -20.44 -3.92 7.06
N GLN A 74 -20.20 -3.44 8.28
CA GLN A 74 -21.22 -3.34 9.31
C GLN A 74 -22.42 -2.49 8.85
N ILE A 75 -23.58 -2.74 9.47
CA ILE A 75 -24.82 -1.96 9.25
C ILE A 75 -24.59 -0.48 9.55
N LYS A 76 -23.87 -0.20 10.65
CA LYS A 76 -23.35 1.11 11.01
C LYS A 76 -21.83 1.09 10.84
N PRO A 77 -21.31 1.45 9.64
CA PRO A 77 -19.87 1.36 9.38
C PRO A 77 -19.11 2.36 10.24
N GLN A 78 -18.00 1.91 10.82
CA GLN A 78 -17.05 2.75 11.53
C GLN A 78 -15.90 3.11 10.59
N ALA A 79 -15.30 4.30 10.78
CA ALA A 79 -14.07 4.65 10.09
C ALA A 79 -12.90 3.86 10.70
N VAL A 80 -12.14 3.13 9.90
CA VAL A 80 -11.07 2.25 10.38
C VAL A 80 -9.73 2.90 10.12
N SER A 81 -9.00 3.22 11.18
CA SER A 81 -7.68 3.84 11.12
C SER A 81 -6.59 2.80 11.16
N VAL A 82 -5.79 2.72 10.10
CA VAL A 82 -4.50 2.03 10.12
C VAL A 82 -3.45 3.08 10.54
N GLN A 83 -2.93 2.96 11.75
CA GLN A 83 -2.00 3.95 12.31
C GLN A 83 -0.80 4.13 11.38
N GLY A 84 -0.40 5.38 11.16
CA GLY A 84 0.69 5.73 10.24
C GLY A 84 0.31 5.73 8.76
N LEU A 85 -0.63 4.89 8.33
CA LEU A 85 -1.02 4.76 6.92
C LEU A 85 -2.19 5.69 6.52
N GLY A 86 -3.34 5.58 7.19
CA GLY A 86 -4.54 6.32 6.82
C GLY A 86 -5.81 5.80 7.47
N THR A 87 -6.97 6.20 6.94
CA THR A 87 -8.28 5.86 7.48
C THR A 87 -9.27 5.53 6.38
N PHE A 88 -9.86 4.34 6.45
CA PHE A 88 -10.96 3.91 5.59
C PHE A 88 -12.29 4.36 6.17
N HIS A 89 -13.20 4.81 5.32
CA HIS A 89 -14.56 5.14 5.75
C HIS A 89 -15.55 4.99 4.59
N ILE A 90 -16.85 4.96 4.91
CA ILE A 90 -17.93 4.85 3.93
C ILE A 90 -18.71 6.15 3.90
N GLN A 91 -18.88 6.72 2.70
CA GLN A 91 -19.79 7.82 2.44
C GLN A 91 -21.07 7.27 1.80
N LYS A 92 -22.24 7.69 2.31
CA LYS A 92 -23.54 7.32 1.73
C LYS A 92 -24.03 8.42 0.81
N TRP A 93 -24.45 8.06 -0.39
CA TRP A 93 -25.01 8.97 -1.39
C TRP A 93 -26.36 8.42 -1.82
N LEU A 94 -27.35 9.29 -1.95
CA LEU A 94 -28.67 8.93 -2.45
C LEU A 94 -28.82 9.49 -3.85
N SER A 95 -29.34 8.69 -4.77
CA SER A 95 -29.74 9.12 -6.10
C SER A 95 -31.17 8.70 -6.34
N PHE A 96 -31.97 9.57 -6.95
CA PHE A 96 -33.29 9.23 -7.42
C PHE A 96 -33.21 8.85 -8.89
N GLU A 97 -33.63 7.64 -9.23
CA GLU A 97 -33.62 7.13 -10.60
C GLU A 97 -34.83 6.20 -10.78
N ASN A 98 -35.57 6.34 -11.89
CA ASN A 98 -36.74 5.52 -12.20
C ASN A 98 -37.77 5.41 -11.06
N ASP A 99 -38.06 6.54 -10.41
CA ASP A 99 -38.95 6.61 -9.24
C ASP A 99 -38.51 5.80 -8.01
N GLU A 100 -37.28 5.27 -8.01
CA GLU A 100 -36.65 4.57 -6.89
C GLU A 100 -35.48 5.37 -6.30
N VAL A 101 -35.30 5.24 -4.98
CA VAL A 101 -34.14 5.80 -4.27
C VAL A 101 -33.02 4.76 -4.24
N LEU A 102 -31.97 5.01 -5.01
CA LEU A 102 -30.75 4.23 -4.98
C LEU A 102 -29.81 4.76 -3.90
N THR A 103 -29.38 3.86 -3.01
CA THR A 103 -28.36 4.17 -2.00
C THR A 103 -27.00 3.63 -2.44
N PHE A 104 -26.05 4.53 -2.63
CA PHE A 104 -24.65 4.22 -2.92
C PHE A 104 -23.84 4.28 -1.64
N ARG A 105 -23.15 3.19 -1.32
CA ARG A 105 -22.14 3.14 -0.25
C ARG A 105 -20.77 3.20 -0.92
N ARG A 106 -20.19 4.39 -0.92
CA ARG A 106 -18.89 4.68 -1.52
C ARG A 106 -17.78 4.52 -0.47
N PRO A 107 -16.85 3.57 -0.65
CA PRO A 107 -15.67 3.51 0.21
C PRO A 107 -14.67 4.60 -0.20
N LEU A 108 -14.00 5.15 0.80
CA LEU A 108 -13.01 6.19 0.68
C LEU A 108 -11.81 5.87 1.57
N PHE A 109 -10.63 6.31 1.15
CA PHE A 109 -9.41 6.23 1.93
C PHE A 109 -8.82 7.62 2.10
N SER A 110 -8.62 8.00 3.35
CA SER A 110 -7.99 9.26 3.76
C SER A 110 -6.56 8.97 4.20
N LEU A 111 -5.58 9.53 3.50
CA LEU A 111 -4.18 9.42 3.89
C LEU A 111 -3.94 9.97 5.30
N SER A 112 -3.01 9.36 6.04
CA SER A 112 -2.55 9.93 7.30
C SER A 112 -1.80 11.24 7.07
N ARG A 113 -1.78 12.11 8.09
CA ARG A 113 -0.95 13.33 8.04
C ARG A 113 0.53 12.99 7.83
N THR A 114 1.01 11.91 8.43
CA THR A 114 2.40 11.43 8.30
C THR A 114 2.74 11.15 6.84
N VAL A 115 1.90 10.40 6.13
CA VAL A 115 2.14 10.06 4.72
C VAL A 115 1.92 11.29 3.84
N ALA A 116 0.85 12.06 4.08
CA ALA A 116 0.53 13.25 3.30
C ALA A 116 1.62 14.33 3.37
N GLN A 117 2.40 14.39 4.46
CA GLN A 117 3.51 15.33 4.60
C GLN A 117 4.75 14.93 3.79
N ILE A 118 4.85 13.67 3.34
CA ILE A 118 5.95 13.23 2.50
C ILE A 118 5.75 13.81 1.10
N ARG A 119 6.70 14.64 0.67
CA ARG A 119 6.94 15.05 -0.74
C ARG A 119 5.65 15.37 -1.53
N GLU A 120 4.82 16.25 -0.97
CA GLU A 120 3.63 16.86 -1.63
C GLU A 120 2.41 15.94 -1.84
N LEU A 121 2.34 14.78 -1.19
CA LEU A 121 1.16 13.90 -1.21
C LEU A 121 -0.12 14.53 -0.59
N ARG A 122 -0.02 15.76 -0.05
CA ARG A 122 -1.12 16.52 0.59
C ARG A 122 -2.34 16.73 -0.30
N ARG A 123 -2.18 16.80 -1.62
CA ARG A 123 -3.30 17.04 -2.56
C ARG A 123 -4.34 15.90 -2.53
N ALA A 124 -3.96 14.71 -2.08
CA ALA A 124 -4.84 13.55 -1.98
C ALA A 124 -5.50 13.38 -0.60
N PHE A 125 -5.31 14.32 0.33
CA PHE A 125 -5.92 14.26 1.65
C PHE A 125 -7.40 14.68 1.58
N VAL A 126 -8.31 13.76 1.87
CA VAL A 126 -9.72 14.03 2.13
C VAL A 126 -9.99 13.77 3.61
N PRO A 127 -10.41 14.77 4.42
CA PRO A 127 -10.69 14.55 5.83
C PRO A 127 -11.86 13.60 6.03
N VAL A 128 -11.79 12.77 7.07
CA VAL A 128 -12.91 11.93 7.50
C VAL A 128 -13.91 12.84 8.24
N PRO A 129 -15.22 12.80 7.91
CA PRO A 129 -16.22 13.57 8.63
C PRO A 129 -16.24 13.24 10.14
N ASP A 130 -16.32 14.26 11.00
CA ASP A 130 -16.24 14.12 12.46
C ASP A 130 -17.36 13.26 13.07
N GLU A 131 -18.51 13.17 12.37
CA GLU A 131 -19.66 12.36 12.76
C GLU A 131 -19.38 10.85 12.68
N ILE A 132 -18.40 10.44 11.87
CA ILE A 132 -18.07 9.03 11.70
C ILE A 132 -17.13 8.59 12.81
N LYS A 133 -17.62 7.70 13.68
CA LYS A 133 -16.81 7.10 14.74
C LYS A 133 -15.58 6.42 14.13
N LYS A 134 -14.41 6.92 14.52
CA LYS A 134 -13.10 6.38 14.12
C LYS A 134 -12.62 5.34 15.14
N VAL A 135 -12.25 4.16 14.64
CA VAL A 135 -11.65 3.07 15.43
C VAL A 135 -10.29 2.69 14.85
N PRO A 136 -9.24 2.55 15.66
CA PRO A 136 -7.97 2.03 15.19
C PRO A 136 -8.07 0.54 14.89
N VAL A 137 -7.24 0.05 13.97
CA VAL A 137 -6.98 -1.37 13.83
C VAL A 137 -6.45 -1.91 15.16
N SER A 138 -7.10 -2.94 15.69
CA SER A 138 -6.77 -3.54 16.99
C SER A 138 -5.82 -4.71 16.82
N TYR A 139 -4.56 -4.56 17.26
CA TYR A 139 -3.58 -5.65 17.27
C TYR A 139 -4.06 -6.81 18.17
N LYS A 140 -4.79 -6.50 19.24
CA LYS A 140 -5.49 -7.48 20.08
C LYS A 140 -6.47 -8.35 19.28
N ASN A 141 -7.17 -7.79 18.32
CA ASN A 141 -8.10 -8.58 17.51
C ASN A 141 -7.35 -9.36 16.43
N ILE A 142 -6.30 -8.76 15.85
CA ILE A 142 -5.51 -9.39 14.79
C ILE A 142 -4.76 -10.63 15.30
N HIS A 143 -4.11 -10.55 16.47
CA HIS A 143 -3.33 -11.67 17.02
C HIS A 143 -4.18 -12.90 17.33
N LEU A 144 -5.51 -12.75 17.49
CA LEU A 144 -6.43 -13.88 17.66
C LEU A 144 -6.67 -14.65 16.36
N ASP A 145 -6.42 -14.00 15.20
CA ASP A 145 -6.62 -14.55 13.86
C ASP A 145 -5.32 -15.11 13.25
N VAL A 146 -4.17 -14.95 13.91
CA VAL A 146 -2.84 -15.35 13.40
C VAL A 146 -2.01 -16.03 14.49
N PRO A 147 -1.05 -16.92 14.15
CA PRO A 147 -0.24 -17.63 15.15
C PRO A 147 0.91 -16.77 15.73
N TYR A 148 0.73 -15.45 15.83
CA TYR A 148 1.75 -14.51 16.31
C TYR A 148 1.23 -13.73 17.51
N SER A 149 2.13 -13.35 18.42
CA SER A 149 1.76 -12.50 19.55
C SER A 149 1.33 -11.11 19.11
N GLU A 150 0.57 -10.40 19.95
CA GLU A 150 0.20 -9.00 19.72
C GLU A 150 1.42 -8.10 19.44
N GLU A 151 2.52 -8.32 20.16
CA GLU A 151 3.79 -7.61 19.97
C GLU A 151 4.40 -7.86 18.58
N VAL A 152 4.42 -9.12 18.12
CA VAL A 152 4.94 -9.47 16.79
C VAL A 152 4.07 -8.85 15.69
N VAL A 153 2.75 -8.87 15.85
CA VAL A 153 1.81 -8.21 14.92
C VAL A 153 2.08 -6.72 14.85
N GLN A 154 2.18 -6.05 15.99
CA GLN A 154 2.44 -4.61 16.07
C GLN A 154 3.78 -4.26 15.42
N ASN A 155 4.86 -4.98 15.76
CA ASN A 155 6.19 -4.73 15.21
C ASN A 155 6.23 -5.00 13.70
N CYS A 156 5.59 -6.07 13.22
CA CYS A 156 5.49 -6.38 11.80
C CYS A 156 4.80 -5.24 11.02
N MET A 157 3.68 -4.71 11.54
CA MET A 157 3.00 -3.59 10.91
C MET A 157 3.84 -2.32 10.91
N GLN A 158 4.47 -2.00 12.05
CA GLN A 158 5.33 -0.82 12.18
C GLN A 158 6.54 -0.88 11.25
N GLU A 159 7.22 -2.02 11.20
CA GLU A 159 8.38 -2.24 10.34
C GLU A 159 8.01 -2.23 8.84
N THR A 160 6.86 -2.80 8.46
CA THR A 160 6.34 -2.69 7.09
C THR A 160 6.07 -1.23 6.71
N LEU A 161 5.50 -0.44 7.62
CA LEU A 161 5.25 0.98 7.37
C LEU A 161 6.54 1.81 7.33
N ASN A 162 7.54 1.48 8.15
CA ASN A 162 8.86 2.11 8.07
C ASN A 162 9.50 1.87 6.70
N PHE A 163 9.39 0.65 6.16
CA PHE A 163 9.85 0.32 4.81
C PHE A 163 9.05 1.07 3.73
N PHE A 164 7.72 1.14 3.89
CA PHE A 164 6.85 1.96 3.04
C PHE A 164 7.30 3.44 3.00
N TYR A 165 7.58 4.05 4.16
CA TYR A 165 8.06 5.44 4.22
C TYR A 165 9.44 5.60 3.59
N PHE A 166 10.33 4.62 3.73
CA PHE A 166 11.62 4.63 3.07
C PHE A 166 11.45 4.67 1.54
N ILE A 167 10.59 3.82 0.98
CA ILE A 167 10.31 3.79 -0.47
C ILE A 167 9.79 5.16 -0.95
N LEU A 168 8.81 5.71 -0.25
CA LEU A 168 8.24 7.03 -0.59
C LEU A 168 9.29 8.15 -0.48
N THR A 169 10.14 8.11 0.54
CA THR A 169 11.21 9.10 0.71
C THR A 169 12.24 9.01 -0.41
N ASN A 170 12.45 7.84 -1.00
CA ASN A 170 13.32 7.66 -2.16
C ASN A 170 12.65 7.95 -3.52
N ARG A 171 11.46 8.59 -3.51
CA ARG A 171 10.64 8.89 -4.70
C ARG A 171 10.33 7.66 -5.55
N GLN A 172 10.28 6.49 -4.94
CA GLN A 172 9.92 5.26 -5.63
C GLN A 172 8.41 5.06 -5.57
N ASP A 173 7.87 4.42 -6.61
CA ASP A 173 6.45 4.11 -6.71
C ASP A 173 6.14 2.82 -5.94
N ILE A 174 4.96 2.77 -5.32
CA ILE A 174 4.58 1.67 -4.42
C ILE A 174 3.10 1.31 -4.54
N ASP A 175 2.82 0.02 -4.40
CA ASP A 175 1.50 -0.55 -4.18
C ASP A 175 1.46 -1.21 -2.81
N LEU A 176 0.48 -0.82 -1.99
CA LEU A 176 0.10 -1.55 -0.79
C LEU A 176 -1.21 -2.27 -1.03
N ILE A 177 -1.15 -3.59 -1.12
CA ILE A 177 -2.26 -4.49 -1.40
C ILE A 177 -2.91 -4.88 -0.07
N LEU A 178 -4.20 -4.56 0.07
CA LEU A 178 -5.05 -4.97 1.18
C LEU A 178 -6.02 -6.03 0.69
N LYS A 179 -5.71 -7.29 0.99
CA LYS A 179 -6.46 -8.46 0.50
C LYS A 179 -7.96 -8.31 0.75
N ASP A 180 -8.76 -8.58 -0.28
CA ASP A 180 -10.23 -8.48 -0.28
C ASP A 180 -10.79 -7.08 0.03
N VAL A 181 -9.95 -6.04 0.00
CA VAL A 181 -10.35 -4.63 0.17
C VAL A 181 -9.97 -3.82 -1.06
N GLY A 182 -8.70 -3.84 -1.45
CA GLY A 182 -8.21 -3.07 -2.58
C GLY A 182 -6.70 -2.82 -2.57
N THR A 183 -6.24 -1.92 -3.45
CA THR A 183 -4.82 -1.55 -3.57
C THR A 183 -4.67 -0.03 -3.43
N LEU A 184 -3.77 0.37 -2.52
CA LEU A 184 -3.30 1.74 -2.41
C LEU A 184 -2.07 1.90 -3.31
N ALA A 185 -2.25 2.58 -4.44
CA ALA A 185 -1.19 2.89 -5.39
C ALA A 185 -0.70 4.32 -5.18
N ILE A 186 0.62 4.49 -5.04
CA ILE A 186 1.26 5.81 -5.04
C ILE A 186 2.24 5.86 -6.22
N ARG A 187 2.04 6.84 -7.09
CA ARG A 187 2.83 7.10 -8.30
C ARG A 187 3.31 8.54 -8.27
N GLY A 188 4.59 8.77 -7.98
CA GLY A 188 5.10 10.11 -7.72
C GLY A 188 4.29 10.81 -6.61
N THR A 189 3.54 11.86 -6.96
CA THR A 189 2.66 12.60 -6.04
C THR A 189 1.19 12.18 -6.08
N GLU A 190 0.82 11.28 -7.00
CA GLU A 190 -0.55 10.80 -7.17
C GLU A 190 -0.81 9.63 -6.23
N VAL A 191 -1.89 9.71 -5.44
CA VAL A 191 -2.34 8.64 -4.55
C VAL A 191 -3.70 8.18 -5.01
N THR A 192 -3.81 6.88 -5.27
CA THR A 192 -5.06 6.24 -5.66
C THR A 192 -5.34 5.06 -4.76
N MET A 193 -6.50 5.06 -4.11
CA MET A 193 -7.06 3.86 -3.52
C MET A 193 -8.07 3.26 -4.50
N ALA A 194 -7.73 2.09 -5.04
CA ALA A 194 -8.65 1.29 -5.82
C ALA A 194 -9.21 0.16 -4.97
N PHE A 195 -10.44 -0.26 -5.22
CA PHE A 195 -11.15 -1.23 -4.40
C PHE A 195 -11.49 -2.49 -5.20
N CYS A 196 -11.43 -3.64 -4.53
CA CYS A 196 -11.83 -4.92 -5.13
C CYS A 196 -13.33 -4.89 -5.47
N GLU A 197 -13.70 -5.40 -6.65
CA GLU A 197 -15.11 -5.49 -7.06
C GLU A 197 -15.95 -6.31 -6.07
N ASP A 198 -15.42 -7.42 -5.56
CA ASP A 198 -16.10 -8.25 -4.56
C ASP A 198 -16.38 -7.51 -3.24
N PHE A 199 -15.47 -6.61 -2.84
CA PHE A 199 -15.69 -5.74 -1.70
C PHE A 199 -16.82 -4.74 -1.97
N LEU A 200 -16.83 -4.11 -3.14
CA LEU A 200 -17.89 -3.18 -3.55
C LEU A 200 -19.25 -3.86 -3.63
N LEU A 201 -19.29 -5.08 -4.17
CA LEU A 201 -20.50 -5.92 -4.24
C LEU A 201 -20.98 -6.30 -2.84
N SER A 202 -20.08 -6.71 -1.94
CA SER A 202 -20.43 -7.00 -0.55
C SER A 202 -20.98 -5.78 0.19
N LEU A 203 -20.43 -4.60 -0.12
CA LEU A 203 -20.80 -3.34 0.52
C LEU A 203 -22.17 -2.82 0.05
N ASN A 204 -22.43 -2.87 -1.26
CA ASN A 204 -23.63 -2.30 -1.88
C ASN A 204 -24.75 -3.32 -2.11
N LYS A 205 -24.44 -4.63 -2.10
CA LYS A 205 -25.38 -5.74 -2.32
C LYS A 205 -26.17 -5.63 -3.63
N SER A 206 -25.64 -4.92 -4.63
CA SER A 206 -26.26 -4.68 -5.93
C SER A 206 -25.18 -4.51 -7.00
N THR A 207 -25.21 -5.35 -8.03
CA THR A 207 -24.30 -5.28 -9.18
C THR A 207 -24.50 -3.97 -9.95
N TYR A 208 -25.75 -3.57 -10.16
CA TYR A 208 -26.11 -2.31 -10.83
C TYR A 208 -25.48 -1.08 -10.15
N VAL A 209 -25.56 -1.01 -8.81
CA VAL A 209 -24.97 0.08 -8.03
C VAL A 209 -23.44 0.10 -8.18
N VAL A 210 -22.80 -1.08 -8.17
CA VAL A 210 -21.34 -1.20 -8.36
C VAL A 210 -20.91 -0.79 -9.76
N GLU A 211 -21.60 -1.26 -10.80
CA GLU A 211 -21.35 -0.84 -12.18
C GLU A 211 -21.45 0.67 -12.34
N LYS A 212 -22.44 1.31 -11.71
CA LYS A 212 -22.56 2.77 -11.71
C LYS A 212 -21.42 3.46 -10.95
N LEU A 213 -20.98 2.94 -9.81
CA LEU A 213 -19.84 3.48 -9.07
C LEU A 213 -18.57 3.52 -9.92
N LEU A 214 -18.32 2.44 -10.67
CA LEU A 214 -17.15 2.29 -11.55
C LEU A 214 -17.29 3.14 -12.82
N THR A 215 -18.45 3.12 -13.47
CA THR A 215 -18.71 3.87 -14.71
C THR A 215 -18.63 5.38 -14.49
N LYS A 216 -19.16 5.87 -13.36
CA LYS A 216 -19.05 7.29 -12.98
C LYS A 216 -17.65 7.67 -12.43
N LYS A 217 -16.71 6.72 -12.35
CA LYS A 217 -15.38 6.89 -11.76
C LYS A 217 -15.41 7.48 -10.34
N TRP A 218 -16.45 7.17 -9.58
CA TRP A 218 -16.52 7.51 -8.15
C TRP A 218 -15.63 6.59 -7.32
N VAL A 219 -15.39 5.38 -7.84
CA VAL A 219 -14.47 4.39 -7.32
C VAL A 219 -13.65 3.84 -8.49
N ILE A 220 -12.41 3.42 -8.21
CA ILE A 220 -11.51 2.79 -9.17
C ILE A 220 -11.44 1.29 -8.84
N SER A 221 -11.53 0.43 -9.85
CA SER A 221 -11.34 -1.02 -9.68
C SER A 221 -9.85 -1.33 -9.49
N ASP A 222 -9.51 -2.23 -8.57
CA ASP A 222 -8.13 -2.64 -8.32
C ASP A 222 -7.47 -3.29 -9.55
N LYS A 223 -8.25 -3.90 -10.44
CA LYS A 223 -7.79 -4.37 -11.75
C LYS A 223 -7.16 -3.26 -12.60
N GLU A 224 -7.62 -2.01 -12.44
CA GLU A 224 -7.09 -0.85 -13.17
C GLU A 224 -5.69 -0.44 -12.65
N VAL A 225 -5.37 -0.69 -11.38
CA VAL A 225 -4.08 -0.29 -10.77
C VAL A 225 -2.90 -0.97 -11.45
N ALA A 226 -3.07 -2.22 -11.90
CA ALA A 226 -2.03 -2.95 -12.63
C ALA A 226 -1.58 -2.24 -13.91
N LEU A 227 -2.41 -1.35 -14.45
CA LEU A 227 -2.15 -0.60 -15.69
C LEU A 227 -1.58 0.80 -15.40
N PHE A 228 -1.55 1.23 -14.15
CA PHE A 228 -1.10 2.58 -13.81
C PHE A 228 0.38 2.74 -14.10
N PRO A 229 0.75 3.71 -14.95
CA PRO A 229 2.13 3.83 -15.36
C PRO A 229 3.01 4.34 -14.21
N SER A 230 4.18 3.74 -14.06
CA SER A 230 5.22 4.18 -13.14
C SER A 230 6.24 5.05 -13.87
N ARG A 231 6.85 6.01 -13.16
CA ARG A 231 8.01 6.79 -13.66
C ARG A 231 9.17 5.87 -14.05
N PHE A 232 9.40 4.82 -13.27
CA PHE A 232 10.54 3.92 -13.42
C PHE A 232 10.17 2.58 -14.09
N GLY A 233 8.90 2.41 -14.50
CA GLY A 233 8.40 1.14 -15.05
C GLY A 233 8.40 -0.01 -14.04
N ARG A 234 8.50 0.30 -12.75
CA ARG A 234 8.51 -0.67 -11.66
C ARG A 234 7.91 -0.07 -10.40
N VAL A 235 7.29 -0.91 -9.60
CA VAL A 235 6.69 -0.54 -8.32
C VAL A 235 7.09 -1.53 -7.26
N TYR A 236 7.29 -1.05 -6.04
CA TYR A 236 7.39 -1.92 -4.87
C TYR A 236 6.00 -2.41 -4.50
N GLN A 237 5.83 -3.69 -4.20
CA GLN A 237 4.57 -4.27 -3.75
C GLN A 237 4.70 -4.71 -2.29
N LEU A 238 3.83 -4.17 -1.44
CA LEU A 238 3.66 -4.58 -0.06
C LEU A 238 2.28 -5.21 0.12
N PRO A 239 2.10 -6.17 1.03
CA PRO A 239 3.09 -6.73 1.98
C PRO A 239 3.99 -7.84 1.43
N GLN A 240 4.02 -8.08 0.11
CA GLN A 240 4.80 -9.16 -0.52
C GLN A 240 6.31 -8.87 -0.57
N PHE A 241 6.70 -7.59 -0.48
CA PHE A 241 8.08 -7.11 -0.64
C PHE A 241 8.70 -7.47 -1.99
N GLU A 242 7.90 -7.39 -3.05
CA GLU A 242 8.32 -7.68 -4.41
C GLU A 242 8.49 -6.39 -5.21
N ILE A 243 9.30 -6.45 -6.27
CA ILE A 243 9.37 -5.38 -7.26
C ILE A 243 8.68 -5.89 -8.51
N ARG A 244 7.55 -5.26 -8.85
CA ARG A 244 6.74 -5.62 -10.01
C ARG A 244 7.00 -4.66 -11.16
N ALA A 245 7.18 -5.19 -12.36
CA ALA A 245 7.20 -4.40 -13.58
C ALA A 245 5.79 -3.90 -13.92
N VAL A 246 5.68 -2.62 -14.26
CA VAL A 246 4.42 -1.97 -14.69
C VAL A 246 4.70 -1.11 -15.93
N PRO A 247 3.67 -0.69 -16.68
CA PRO A 247 3.88 0.22 -17.80
C PRO A 247 4.71 1.43 -17.37
N ARG A 248 5.71 1.80 -18.18
CA ARG A 248 6.46 3.03 -17.94
C ARG A 248 5.64 4.20 -18.48
N ARG A 249 5.50 5.27 -17.70
CA ARG A 249 4.93 6.52 -18.21
C ARG A 249 5.76 6.94 -19.42
N ALA A 250 5.12 7.15 -20.58
CA ALA A 250 5.81 7.59 -21.79
C ALA A 250 6.71 8.77 -21.43
N SER A 251 8.00 8.63 -21.71
CA SER A 251 9.01 9.58 -21.28
C SER A 251 8.68 10.96 -21.83
N LEU A 252 8.57 11.95 -20.94
CA LEU A 252 9.04 13.30 -21.25
C LEU A 252 10.45 13.12 -21.85
N THR A 253 10.73 13.80 -22.95
CA THR A 253 11.95 13.63 -23.76
C THR A 253 13.21 13.63 -22.89
N ASP A 254 14.30 12.98 -23.31
CA ASP A 254 15.56 12.89 -22.53
C ASP A 254 16.07 14.26 -22.04
N LYS A 255 15.72 15.35 -22.75
CA LYS A 255 15.97 16.74 -22.36
C LYS A 255 15.23 17.16 -21.09
N GLU A 256 13.97 16.77 -20.93
CA GLU A 256 13.15 17.09 -19.76
C GLU A 256 13.58 16.27 -18.55
N ILE A 257 14.03 15.02 -18.76
CA ILE A 257 14.63 14.18 -17.70
C ILE A 257 15.92 14.80 -17.17
N LEU A 258 16.81 15.26 -18.06
CA LEU A 258 18.03 15.98 -17.68
C LEU A 258 17.70 17.27 -16.91
N THR A 259 16.71 18.02 -17.38
CA THR A 259 16.29 19.28 -16.72
C THR A 259 15.72 19.02 -15.32
N GLU A 260 14.95 17.95 -15.14
CA GLU A 260 14.37 17.58 -13.83
C GLU A 260 15.44 16.99 -12.89
N PHE A 261 16.43 16.26 -13.43
CA PHE A 261 17.57 15.73 -12.68
C PHE A 261 18.52 16.85 -12.25
N GLU A 262 18.82 17.82 -13.12
CA GLU A 262 19.62 19.01 -12.82
C GLU A 262 18.91 19.94 -11.82
N SER A 263 17.58 20.07 -11.93
CA SER A 263 16.76 20.77 -10.94
C SER A 263 16.81 20.09 -9.57
N ALA A 264 16.75 18.75 -9.54
CA ALA A 264 16.88 17.97 -8.31
C ALA A 264 18.29 18.11 -7.69
N LEU A 265 19.37 18.03 -8.49
CA LEU A 265 20.74 18.24 -8.01
C LEU A 265 20.97 19.67 -7.49
N SER A 266 20.42 20.67 -8.19
CA SER A 266 20.47 22.08 -7.76
C SER A 266 19.75 22.31 -6.44
N SER A 267 18.62 21.63 -6.21
CA SER A 267 17.89 21.69 -4.93
C SER A 267 18.62 21.01 -3.77
N MET A 268 19.59 20.14 -4.07
CA MET A 268 20.43 19.43 -3.10
C MET A 268 21.79 20.11 -2.87
N GLY A 269 22.05 21.27 -3.49
CA GLY A 269 23.30 22.02 -3.33
C GLY A 269 24.54 21.39 -3.98
N ILE A 270 24.37 20.33 -4.77
CA ILE A 270 25.47 19.68 -5.50
C ILE A 270 25.61 20.38 -6.85
N ARG A 271 26.43 21.43 -6.91
CA ARG A 271 26.92 21.96 -8.20
C ARG A 271 27.94 20.96 -8.76
N GLY A 272 27.57 20.27 -9.82
CA GLY A 272 28.55 19.65 -10.71
C GLY A 272 29.29 20.76 -11.45
N ASN A 273 30.55 20.99 -11.06
CA ASN A 273 31.47 21.73 -11.91
C ASN A 273 31.76 20.85 -13.14
N VAL A 274 31.16 21.18 -14.27
CA VAL A 274 31.70 20.79 -15.56
C VAL A 274 32.40 22.03 -16.11
N SER A 275 33.71 22.08 -15.89
CA SER A 275 34.61 22.99 -16.59
C SER A 275 35.04 22.33 -17.89
N GLU A 276 34.75 23.03 -18.99
CA GLU A 276 35.20 22.90 -20.40
C GLU A 276 35.23 21.52 -21.08
#